data_AF-A0A493TPZ0-F1
#
_entry.id   AF-A0A493TPZ0-F1
#
_cell.length_a   1.000
_cell.length_b   1.000
_cell.length_c   1.000
_cell.angle_alpha   90.00
_cell.angle_beta   90.00
_cell.angle_gamma   90.00
#
_symmetry.space_group_name_H-M   'P 1'
#
loop_
_entity.id
_entity.type
_entity.pdbx_description
1 polymer ?
#
loop_
_entity_poly.entity_id
_entity_poly.type
_entity_poly.pdbx_seq_one_letter_code
_entity_poly.pdbx_strand_id
1 'polypeptide(L)'
;MHAAVSLISGCSAARGCSPCGPNTASHLCVRSTRNYTVPDPPGLFDGHVWPMYLKHRKEMEDNGVDVVYLDGLKSRDELYNQVFEDIQNKFLNCL
;
A
#
# COMPACT_ATOMS: atom_id res chain seq x y z
N MET A 1 20.57 -7.84 5.31
CA MET A 1 19.82 -6.94 4.43
C MET A 1 18.35 -7.33 4.48
N HIS A 2 17.57 -6.76 5.40
CA HIS A 2 16.13 -7.01 5.49
C HIS A 2 15.41 -5.98 4.60
N ALA A 3 14.96 -6.39 3.42
CA ALA A 3 14.05 -5.60 2.60
C ALA A 3 12.61 -5.88 3.07
N ALA A 4 11.88 -4.85 3.46
CA ALA A 4 10.46 -4.96 3.79
C ALA A 4 9.65 -4.57 2.56
N VAL A 5 8.87 -5.52 2.02
CA VAL A 5 7.90 -5.22 0.96
C VAL A 5 6.72 -4.50 1.59
N SER A 6 6.60 -3.19 1.38
CA SER A 6 5.40 -2.46 1.78
C SER A 6 4.40 -2.48 0.65
N LEU A 7 3.22 -3.05 0.93
CA LEU A 7 2.05 -3.00 0.04
C LEU A 7 1.57 -1.54 -0.04
N ILE A 8 2.02 -0.79 -1.04
CA ILE A 8 1.47 0.54 -1.35
C ILE A 8 0.64 0.43 -2.63
N SER A 9 -0.65 0.10 -2.46
CA SER A 9 -1.63 0.54 -3.46
C SER A 9 -1.66 2.07 -3.40
N GLY A 10 -1.22 2.67 -4.50
CA GLY A 10 -0.85 4.08 -4.59
C GLY A 10 -2.01 5.05 -4.37
N CYS A 11 -1.70 6.10 -3.61
CA CYS A 11 -2.21 7.44 -3.87
C CYS A 11 -1.11 8.40 -3.42
N SER A 12 -0.22 8.75 -4.35
CA SER A 12 0.69 9.88 -4.17
C SER A 12 -0.13 11.12 -3.85
N ALA A 13 0.09 11.66 -2.65
CA ALA A 13 -0.42 12.94 -2.22
C ALA A 13 0.22 14.05 -3.06
N ALA A 14 -0.29 14.29 -4.26
CA ALA A 14 -0.17 15.58 -4.91
C ALA A 14 -1.25 16.49 -4.32
N ARG A 15 -0.79 17.65 -3.84
CA ARG A 15 -1.58 18.71 -3.20
C ARG A 15 -2.82 19.06 -4.03
N GLY A 16 -4.00 18.98 -3.41
CA GLY A 16 -5.25 19.56 -3.91
C GLY A 16 -6.03 18.71 -4.92
N CYS A 17 -6.83 17.75 -4.44
CA CYS A 17 -7.85 17.12 -5.27
C CYS A 17 -9.26 17.33 -4.70
N SER A 18 -10.06 17.99 -5.53
CA SER A 18 -11.51 18.22 -5.53
C SER A 18 -12.35 16.94 -5.39
N PRO A 19 -13.69 17.04 -5.26
CA PRO A 19 -14.55 15.93 -4.85
C PRO A 19 -14.46 14.75 -5.81
N CYS A 20 -14.51 13.57 -5.21
CA CYS A 20 -14.45 12.24 -5.79
C CYS A 20 -15.22 12.15 -7.12
N GLY A 21 -14.49 12.05 -8.23
CA GLY A 21 -15.06 11.60 -9.50
C GLY A 21 -15.32 10.09 -9.49
N PRO A 22 -16.18 9.58 -10.40
CA PRO A 22 -16.72 8.20 -10.38
C PRO A 22 -15.69 7.07 -10.49
N ASN A 23 -14.41 7.38 -10.64
CA ASN A 23 -13.33 6.41 -10.86
C ASN A 23 -12.31 6.35 -9.70
N THR A 24 -12.57 7.00 -8.56
CA THR A 24 -11.69 6.99 -7.36
C THR A 24 -12.13 5.98 -6.29
N ALA A 25 -13.06 5.10 -6.63
CA ALA A 25 -13.67 4.13 -5.74
C ALA A 25 -12.83 2.85 -5.53
N SER A 26 -11.50 2.90 -5.50
CA SER A 26 -10.70 1.67 -5.30
C SER A 26 -10.30 1.46 -3.84
N HIS A 27 -9.81 2.48 -3.13
CA HIS A 27 -9.30 2.30 -1.76
C HIS A 27 -10.40 2.15 -0.69
N LEU A 28 -11.47 2.94 -0.76
CA LEU A 28 -12.61 2.79 0.16
C LEU A 28 -13.45 1.54 -0.15
N CYS A 29 -13.55 1.15 -1.43
CA CYS A 29 -14.33 -0.01 -1.87
C CYS A 29 -13.73 -1.34 -1.43
N VAL A 30 -12.41 -1.52 -1.54
CA VAL A 30 -11.76 -2.79 -1.18
C VAL A 30 -11.86 -3.06 0.33
N ARG A 31 -11.83 -2.02 1.16
CA ARG A 31 -12.03 -2.20 2.61
C ARG A 31 -13.50 -2.36 3.01
N SER A 32 -14.41 -1.68 2.33
CA SER A 32 -15.85 -1.77 2.62
C SER A 32 -16.43 -3.15 2.30
N THR A 33 -15.78 -3.93 1.43
CA THR A 33 -16.19 -5.30 1.08
C THR A 33 -15.64 -6.36 2.04
N ARG A 34 -14.76 -5.99 2.97
CA ARG A 34 -14.10 -6.92 3.89
C ARG A 34 -14.81 -6.92 5.24
N ASN A 35 -15.23 -8.09 5.71
CA ASN A 35 -15.89 -8.22 7.00
C ASN A 35 -14.86 -8.50 8.11
N TYR A 36 -14.56 -7.50 8.94
CA TYR A 36 -13.78 -7.69 10.16
C TYR A 36 -14.67 -8.23 11.29
N THR A 37 -14.06 -8.87 12.29
CA THR A 37 -14.79 -9.43 13.44
C THR A 37 -15.57 -8.35 14.21
N VAL A 38 -15.06 -7.12 14.22
CA VAL A 38 -15.74 -5.94 14.72
C VAL A 38 -16.04 -5.03 13.53
N PRO A 39 -17.30 -4.63 13.30
CA PRO A 39 -17.62 -3.73 12.20
C PRO A 39 -16.99 -2.36 12.43
N ASP A 40 -16.40 -1.81 11.38
CA ASP A 40 -15.74 -0.50 11.44
C ASP A 40 -16.78 0.60 11.71
N PRO A 41 -16.61 1.45 12.74
CA PRO A 41 -17.50 2.58 12.97
C PRO A 41 -17.39 3.63 11.85
N PRO A 42 -18.45 4.41 11.60
CA PRO A 42 -18.44 5.47 10.58
C PRO A 42 -17.29 6.45 10.81
N GLY A 43 -16.50 6.74 9.77
CA GLY A 43 -15.38 7.68 9.86
C GLY A 43 -14.08 7.11 10.44
N LEU A 44 -14.01 5.82 10.81
CA LEU A 44 -12.78 5.19 11.31
C LEU A 44 -11.61 5.33 10.31
N PHE A 45 -11.90 5.21 9.01
CA PHE A 45 -10.89 5.25 7.98
C PHE A 45 -10.17 6.60 7.94
N ASP A 46 -10.93 7.69 7.77
CA ASP A 46 -10.38 9.05 7.67
C ASP A 46 -9.83 9.55 9.01
N GLY A 47 -10.50 9.20 10.12
CA GLY A 47 -10.14 9.68 11.46
C GLY A 47 -8.96 8.95 12.10
N HIS A 48 -8.70 7.70 11.71
CA HIS A 48 -7.69 6.89 12.39
C HIS A 48 -6.79 6.11 11.45
N VAL A 49 -7.35 5.31 10.54
CA VAL A 49 -6.53 4.35 9.78
C VAL A 49 -5.58 5.07 8.82
N TRP A 50 -6.07 6.06 8.09
CA TRP A 50 -5.23 6.83 7.17
C TRP A 50 -4.14 7.65 7.90
N PRO A 51 -4.43 8.40 8.97
CA PRO A 51 -3.40 9.03 9.80
C PRO A 51 -2.34 8.04 10.33
N MET A 52 -2.76 6.86 10.78
CA MET A 52 -1.84 5.83 11.28
C MET A 52 -0.96 5.24 10.19
N TYR A 53 -1.50 5.03 8.98
CA TYR A 53 -0.71 4.62 7.82
C TYR A 53 0.37 5.66 7.48
N LEU A 54 0.02 6.95 7.46
CA LEU A 54 0.98 8.02 7.18
C LEU A 54 2.09 8.08 8.23
N LYS A 55 1.74 7.92 9.51
CA LYS A 55 2.70 7.83 10.60
C LYS A 55 3.67 6.66 10.39
N HIS A 56 3.15 5.48 10.10
CA HIS A 56 3.97 4.30 9.86
C HIS A 56 4.88 4.43 8.63
N ARG A 57 4.38 5.01 7.53
CA ARG A 57 5.19 5.27 6.33
C ARG A 57 6.37 6.19 6.67
N LYS A 58 6.10 7.26 7.41
CA LYS A 58 7.15 8.18 7.87
C LYS A 58 8.18 7.47 8.76
N GLU A 59 7.73 6.60 9.67
CA GLU A 59 8.64 5.79 10.49
C GLU A 59 9.55 4.89 9.63
N MET A 60 9.04 4.30 8.54
CA MET A 60 9.85 3.49 7.63
C MET A 60 10.89 4.32 6.86
N GLU A 61 10.51 5.52 6.43
CA GLU A 61 11.40 6.49 5.77
C GLU A 61 12.49 6.96 6.75
N ASP A 62 12.13 7.34 7.98
CA ASP A 62 13.05 7.84 9.01
C ASP A 62 14.03 6.76 9.47
N ASN A 63 13.63 5.48 9.47
CA ASN A 63 14.50 4.34 9.79
C ASN A 63 15.40 3.90 8.62
N GLY A 64 15.25 4.50 7.43
CA GLY A 64 16.07 4.18 6.25
C GLY A 64 15.91 2.74 5.75
N VAL A 65 14.72 2.16 5.94
CA VAL A 65 14.44 0.80 5.47
C VAL A 65 14.34 0.82 3.94
N ASP A 66 15.05 -0.09 3.27
CA ASP A 66 14.90 -0.29 1.82
C ASP A 66 13.54 -0.93 1.53
N VAL A 67 12.62 -0.12 1.01
CA VAL A 67 11.24 -0.49 0.73
C VAL A 67 11.02 -0.43 -0.77
N VAL A 68 10.59 -1.56 -1.34
CA VAL A 68 10.10 -1.63 -2.72
C VAL A 68 8.59 -1.47 -2.70
N TYR A 69 8.09 -0.50 -3.45
CA TYR A 69 6.66 -0.20 -3.55
C TYR A 69 6.00 -1.04 -4.65
N LEU A 70 4.95 -1.77 -4.29
CA LEU A 70 4.17 -2.60 -5.21
C LEU A 70 2.78 -2.02 -5.44
N ASP A 71 2.38 -1.90 -6.71
CA ASP A 71 1.06 -1.42 -7.08
C ASP A 71 -0.03 -2.47 -6.85
N GLY A 72 -0.81 -2.28 -5.78
CA GLY A 72 -1.91 -3.17 -5.43
C GLY A 72 -3.13 -3.15 -6.36
N LEU A 73 -3.16 -2.33 -7.42
CA LEU A 73 -4.21 -2.39 -8.46
C LEU A 73 -3.95 -3.44 -9.53
N LYS A 74 -2.72 -3.98 -9.59
CA LYS A 74 -2.34 -5.06 -10.50
C LYS A 74 -3.04 -6.36 -10.15
N SER A 75 -3.14 -7.26 -11.13
CA SER A 75 -3.65 -8.60 -10.87
C SER A 75 -2.72 -9.39 -9.95
N ARG A 76 -3.27 -10.43 -9.30
CA ARG A 76 -2.50 -11.31 -8.41
C ARG A 76 -1.29 -11.91 -9.12
N ASP A 77 -1.46 -12.34 -10.36
CA ASP A 77 -0.43 -13.06 -11.10
C ASP A 77 0.70 -12.11 -11.55
N GLU A 78 0.36 -10.87 -11.95
CA GLU A 78 1.36 -9.82 -12.24
C GLU A 78 2.17 -9.44 -11.00
N LEU A 79 1.51 -9.27 -9.85
CA LEU A 79 2.20 -9.00 -8.58
C LEU A 79 3.11 -10.15 -8.18
N TYR A 80 2.65 -11.39 -8.35
CA TYR A 80 3.44 -12.57 -8.05
C TYR A 80 4.71 -12.62 -8.91
N ASN A 81 4.58 -12.49 -10.23
CA ASN A 81 5.71 -12.54 -11.14
C ASN A 81 6.71 -11.41 -10.87
N GLN A 82 6.23 -10.19 -10.63
CA GLN A 82 7.09 -9.04 -10.30
C GLN A 82 7.94 -9.33 -9.04
N VAL A 83 7.30 -9.75 -7.95
CA VAL A 83 8.01 -10.03 -6.69
C VAL A 83 8.95 -11.23 -6.84
N PHE A 84 8.51 -12.25 -7.57
CA PHE A 84 9.31 -13.44 -7.79
C PHE A 84 10.61 -13.13 -8.56
N GLU A 85 10.49 -12.39 -9.67
CA GLU A 85 11.63 -11.94 -10.47
C GLU A 85 12.57 -11.03 -9.66
N ASP A 86 12.02 -10.07 -8.90
CA ASP A 86 12.81 -9.18 -8.04
C ASP A 86 13.64 -9.97 -7.02
N ILE A 87 13.04 -10.99 -6.40
CA ILE A 87 13.73 -11.86 -5.43
C ILE A 87 14.82 -12.68 -6.13
N GLN A 88 14.52 -13.29 -7.28
CA GLN A 88 15.49 -14.06 -8.05
C GLN A 88 16.68 -13.20 -8.48
N ASN A 89 16.40 -11.99 -9.00
CA ASN A 89 17.42 -11.04 -9.39
C ASN A 89 18.27 -10.58 -8.20
N LYS A 90 17.68 -10.39 -7.02
CA LYS A 90 18.44 -10.09 -5.81
C LYS A 90 19.41 -11.20 -5.44
N PHE A 91 19.03 -12.48 -5.59
CA PHE A 91 19.96 -13.58 -5.33
C PHE A 91 21.03 -13.72 -6.42
N LEU A 92 20.67 -13.52 -7.68
CA LEU A 92 21.58 -13.72 -8.83
C LEU A 92 22.61 -12.59 -9.00
N ASN A 93 22.25 -11.34 -8.67
CA ASN A 93 23.14 -10.18 -8.75
C ASN A 93 23.93 -9.92 -7.45
N CYS A 94 23.81 -10.81 -6.45
CA CYS A 94 24.64 -10.79 -5.23
C CYS A 94 25.83 -11.77 -5.27
N LEU A 95 26.07 -12.42 -6.42
CA LEU A 95 27.33 -13.10 -6.76
C LEU A 95 28.19 -12.18 -7.65
#